data_AF-A0A246F8S3-F1
#
_entry.id   AF-A0A246F8S3-F1
#
_cell.length_a   1.000
_cell.length_b   1.000
_cell.length_c   1.000
_cell.angle_alpha   90.00
_cell.angle_beta   90.00
_cell.angle_gamma   90.00
#
_symmetry.space_group_name_H-M   'P 1'
#
loop_
_entity.id
_entity.type
_entity.pdbx_description
1 polymer ?
#
loop_
_entity_poly.entity_id
_entity_poly.type
_entity_poly.pdbx_seq_one_letter_code
_entity_poly.pdbx_strand_id
1 'polypeptide(L)' 'MEAAVAAFLSLVPALAEEIERSVPLGATAAERALHRQQKGWAELCHSAQRSGIAPLEFARQVIRLGEEQRRMRH' A
#
# COMPACT_ATOMS: atom_id res chain seq x y z
N MET A 1 -1.76 2.48 -9.68
CA MET A 1 -1.36 1.39 -8.76
C MET A 1 -0.48 1.92 -7.65
N GLU A 2 0.63 2.58 -7.99
CA GLU A 2 1.58 3.16 -7.02
C GLU A 2 0.91 4.09 -5.99
N ALA A 3 0.07 5.03 -6.44
CA ALA A 3 -0.66 5.93 -5.53
C ALA A 3 -1.57 5.19 -4.53
N ALA A 4 -2.22 4.09 -4.96
CA ALA A 4 -3.05 3.28 -4.09
C ALA A 4 -2.22 2.52 -3.06
N VAL A 5 -1.06 1.96 -3.47
CA VAL A 5 -0.13 1.31 -2.55
C VAL A 5 0.44 2.30 -1.54
N ALA A 6 0.85 3.49 -2.00
CA ALA A 6 1.37 4.53 -1.12
C ALA A 6 0.31 4.97 -0.08
N ALA A 7 -0.93 5.21 -0.52
CA ALA A 7 -2.03 5.53 0.38
C ALA A 7 -2.32 4.37 1.35
N PHE A 8 -2.40 3.14 0.87
CA PHE A 8 -2.66 1.96 1.69
C PHE A 8 -1.62 1.75 2.78
N LEU A 9 -0.34 1.79 2.41
CA LEU A 9 0.78 1.62 3.34
C LEU A 9 0.90 2.80 4.32
N SER A 10 0.39 3.99 3.97
CA SER A 10 0.28 5.11 4.92
C SER A 10 -0.84 4.92 5.94
N LEU A 11 -1.91 4.20 5.57
CA LEU A 11 -3.04 3.89 6.44
C LEU A 11 -2.75 2.67 7.35
N VAL A 12 -1.84 1.78 6.93
CA VAL A 12 -1.44 0.59 7.70
C VAL A 12 0.08 0.57 7.92
N PRO A 13 0.62 1.39 8.86
CA PRO A 13 2.07 1.51 9.06
C PRO A 13 2.76 0.21 9.42
N ALA A 14 2.10 -0.66 10.21
CA ALA A 14 2.65 -1.96 10.58
C ALA A 14 2.92 -2.84 9.35
N LEU A 15 2.04 -2.81 8.35
CA LEU A 15 2.25 -3.54 7.10
C LEU A 15 3.41 -2.94 6.29
N ALA A 16 3.53 -1.61 6.27
CA ALA A 16 4.65 -0.95 5.61
C ALA A 16 5.98 -1.39 6.22
N GLU A 17 6.07 -1.46 7.55
CA GLU A 17 7.27 -1.95 8.25
C GLU A 17 7.57 -3.42 7.94
N GLU A 18 6.54 -4.28 7.91
CA GLU A 18 6.70 -5.69 7.57
C GLU A 18 7.26 -5.87 6.15
N ILE A 19 6.73 -5.11 5.19
CA ILE A 19 7.21 -5.13 3.82
C ILE A 19 8.67 -4.68 3.75
N GLU A 20 9.06 -3.62 4.44
CA GLU A 20 10.46 -3.17 4.47
C GLU A 20 11.41 -4.20 5.10
N ARG A 21 10.96 -4.91 6.14
CA ARG A 21 11.75 -6.01 6.75
C ARG A 21 11.87 -7.23 5.85
N SER A 22 10.95 -7.42 4.91
CA SER A 22 10.96 -8.53 3.95
C SER A 22 11.87 -8.31 2.74
N VAL A 23 12.47 -7.12 2.60
CA VAL A 23 13.38 -6.79 1.50
C VAL A 23 14.72 -7.54 1.68
N PRO A 24 15.24 -8.20 0.62
CA PRO A 24 16.56 -8.83 0.66
C PRO A 24 17.70 -7.87 1.02
N LEU A 25 18.66 -8.35 1.81
CA LEU A 25 19.91 -7.63 2.05
C LEU A 25 20.66 -7.41 0.72
N GLY A 26 21.19 -6.21 0.53
CA GLY A 26 21.88 -5.83 -0.70
C GLY A 26 20.98 -5.38 -1.85
N ALA A 27 19.65 -5.40 -1.70
CA ALA A 27 18.73 -4.88 -2.71
C ALA A 27 18.96 -3.38 -2.97
N THR A 28 19.03 -3.03 -4.25
CA THR A 28 19.10 -1.65 -4.74
C THR A 28 17.83 -0.88 -4.41
N ALA A 29 17.88 0.46 -4.48
CA ALA A 29 16.70 1.30 -4.24
C ALA A 29 15.55 0.98 -5.21
N ALA A 30 15.86 0.64 -6.47
CA ALA A 30 14.86 0.29 -7.47
C ALA A 30 14.17 -1.05 -7.14
N GLU A 31 14.93 -2.05 -6.72
CA GLU A 31 14.39 -3.35 -6.29
C GLU A 31 13.54 -3.22 -5.03
N ARG A 32 13.95 -2.37 -4.08
CA ARG A 32 13.17 -2.03 -2.89
C ARG A 32 11.83 -1.41 -3.26
N ALA A 33 11.84 -0.41 -4.14
CA ALA A 33 10.62 0.25 -4.59
C ALA A 33 9.68 -0.72 -5.31
N LEU A 34 10.21 -1.58 -6.17
CA LEU A 34 9.44 -2.61 -6.87
C LEU A 34 8.85 -3.63 -5.90
N HIS A 35 9.64 -4.14 -4.95
CA HIS A 35 9.18 -5.08 -3.93
C HIS A 35 8.07 -4.48 -3.07
N ARG A 36 8.24 -3.24 -2.63
CA ARG A 36 7.24 -2.49 -1.88
C ARG A 36 5.94 -2.35 -2.67
N GLN A 37 6.03 -2.01 -3.96
CA GLN A 37 4.87 -1.87 -4.84
C GLN A 37 4.13 -3.21 -5.02
N GLN A 38 4.86 -4.29 -5.28
CA GLN A 38 4.29 -5.62 -5.51
C GLN A 38 3.61 -6.17 -4.26
N LYS A 39 4.29 -6.15 -3.11
CA LYS A 39 3.74 -6.63 -1.84
C LYS A 39 2.57 -5.77 -1.38
N GLY A 40 2.70 -4.44 -1.44
CA GLY A 40 1.63 -3.55 -1.07
C GLY A 40 0.38 -3.71 -1.94
N TRP A 41 0.55 -3.96 -3.24
CA TRP A 41 -0.58 -4.23 -4.13
C TRP A 41 -1.23 -5.59 -3.84
N ALA A 42 -0.44 -6.63 -3.55
CA ALA A 42 -0.96 -7.95 -3.21
C ALA A 42 -1.82 -7.90 -1.94
N GLU A 43 -1.36 -7.20 -0.90
CA GLU A 43 -2.10 -7.05 0.36
C GLU A 43 -3.35 -6.18 0.22
N LEU A 44 -3.29 -5.15 -0.62
CA LEU A 44 -4.47 -4.38 -0.99
C LEU A 44 -5.51 -5.28 -1.67
N CYS A 45 -5.10 -6.10 -2.64
CA CYS A 45 -5.99 -7.05 -3.32
C CYS A 45 -6.59 -8.06 -2.33
N HIS A 46 -5.78 -8.58 -1.40
CA HIS A 46 -6.23 -9.50 -0.37
C HIS A 46 -7.27 -8.84 0.55
N SER A 47 -7.04 -7.60 0.96
CA SER A 47 -7.96 -6.81 1.80
C SER A 47 -9.28 -6.52 1.08
N ALA A 48 -9.20 -6.19 -0.22
CA ALA A 48 -10.37 -5.98 -1.07
C ALA A 48 -11.23 -7.25 -1.16
N GLN A 49 -10.60 -8.40 -1.41
CA GLN A 49 -11.26 -9.70 -1.48
C GLN A 49 -11.94 -10.07 -0.17
N ARG A 50 -11.27 -9.88 0.97
CA ARG A 50 -11.86 -10.12 2.30
C ARG A 50 -13.06 -9.23 2.62
N SER A 51 -13.11 -8.06 1.98
CA SER A 51 -14.20 -7.09 2.13
C SER A 51 -15.31 -7.29 1.08
N GLY A 52 -15.17 -8.25 0.16
CA GLY A 52 -16.12 -8.47 -0.93
C GLY A 52 -16.11 -7.37 -2.00
N ILE A 53 -15.06 -6.55 -2.07
CA ILE A 53 -14.94 -5.40 -2.97
C ILE A 53 -13.93 -5.73 -4.08
N ALA A 54 -14.20 -5.27 -5.31
CA ALA A 54 -13.25 -5.40 -6.41
C ALA A 54 -11.96 -4.62 -6.10
N PRO A 55 -10.75 -5.17 -6.35
CA PRO A 55 -9.49 -4.52 -5.97
C PRO A 55 -9.31 -3.09 -6.47
N LEU A 56 -9.76 -2.79 -7.69
CA LEU A 56 -9.67 -1.44 -8.26
C LEU A 56 -10.61 -0.45 -7.55
N GLU A 57 -11.79 -0.90 -7.12
CA GLU A 57 -12.73 -0.06 -6.38
C GLU A 57 -12.21 0.22 -4.97
N PHE A 58 -11.70 -0.81 -4.30
CA PHE A 58 -11.04 -0.66 -3.01
C PHE A 58 -9.84 0.29 -3.08
N ALA A 59 -9.01 0.17 -4.14
CA ALA A 59 -7.88 1.06 -4.37
C ALA A 59 -8.30 2.54 -4.49
N ARG A 60 -9.42 2.83 -5.16
CA ARG A 60 -9.95 4.20 -5.27
C ARG A 60 -10.38 4.75 -3.91
N GLN A 61 -11.07 3.93 -3.12
CA GLN A 61 -11.51 4.31 -1.77
C GLN A 61 -10.31 4.60 -0.85
N VAL A 62 -9.29 3.76 -0.91
CA VAL A 62 -8.04 3.93 -0.15
C VAL A 62 -7.32 5.23 -0.53
N ILE A 63 -7.21 5.55 -1.83
CA ILE A 63 -6.61 6.82 -2.28
C ILE A 63 -7.37 8.01 -1.68
N ARG A 64 -8.70 8.01 -1.82
CA ARG A 64 -9.55 9.08 -1.30
C ARG A 64 -9.39 9.25 0.21
N LEU A 65 -9.41 8.15 0.96
CA LEU A 65 -9.23 8.18 2.41
C LEU A 65 -7.85 8.72 2.82
N GLY A 66 -6.80 8.35 2.09
CA GLY A 66 -5.45 8.87 2.30
C GLY A 66 -5.34 10.38 2.05
N GLU A 67 -6.01 10.89 1.02
CA GLU A 67 -6.09 12.32 0.74
C GLU A 67 -6.85 13.08 1.83
N GLU A 68 -7.97 12.53 2.31
CA GLU A 68 -8.77 13.11 3.39
C GLU A 68 -7.96 13.18 4.70
N GLN A 69 -7.26 12.10 5.07
CA GLN A 69 -6.36 12.09 6.23
C GLN A 69 -5.24 13.13 6.12
N ARG A 70 -4.67 13.32 4.93
CA ARG A 70 -3.61 14.33 4.72
C ARG A 70 -4.16 15.74 4.92
N ARG A 71 -5.35 16.03 4.39
CA ARG A 71 -6.01 17.34 4.56
C ARG A 71 -6.34 17.66 6.01
N MET A 72 -6.69 16.67 6.83
CA MET A 72 -7.01 16.88 8.26
C MET A 72 -5.78 17.10 9.16
N ARG A 73 -4.57 16.82 8.66
CA ARG A 73 -3.31 16.99 9.41
C ARG A 73 -2.58 18.30 9.11
N HIS A 74 -3.11 19.09 8.17
CA HIS A 74 -2.64 20.44 7.82
C HIS A 74 -3.62 21.48 8.36
#